data_AF-A0A7J4EMA0-F1
#
_entry.id   AF-A0A7J4EMA0-F1
#
_cell.length_a   1.000
_cell.length_b   1.000
_cell.length_c   1.000
_cell.angle_alpha   90.00
_cell.angle_beta   90.00
_cell.angle_gamma   90.00
#
_symmetry.space_group_name_H-M   'P 1'
#
loop_
_entity.id
_entity.type
_entity.pdbx_description
1 polymer ?
#
loop_
_entity_poly.entity_id
_entity_poly.type
_entity_poly.pdbx_seq_one_letter_code
_entity_poly.pdbx_strand_id
1 'polypeptide(L)' 'LIKVSANSNNRSEIMQIVDVFRASIIDVQKNSLIIEITGNSEKINAMEQLLRQYGIKEMMRTGKVAMSRGAKVIVSE' A
#
# COMPACT_ATOMS: atom_id res chain seq x y z
N LEU A 1 2.27 3.81 2.10
CA LEU A 1 1.33 3.52 3.20
C LEU A 1 -0.05 4.06 2.84
N ILE A 2 -1.11 3.29 3.11
CA ILE A 2 -2.50 3.66 2.84
C ILE A 2 -3.31 3.42 4.11
N LYS A 3 -3.88 4.46 4.71
CA LYS A 3 -4.84 4.36 5.80
C LYS A 3 -6.25 4.34 5.20
N VAL A 4 -7.00 3.28 5.46
CA VAL A 4 -8.34 3.09 4.90
C VAL A 4 -9.36 2.89 6.02
N SER A 5 -10.60 3.33 5.82
CA SER A 5 -11.70 3.04 6.73
C SER A 5 -12.04 1.55 6.66
N ALA A 6 -12.24 0.94 7.81
CA ALA A 6 -12.60 -0.48 7.89
C ALA A 6 -13.55 -0.71 9.05
N ASN A 7 -14.67 -1.38 8.82
CA ASN A 7 -15.64 -1.79 9.83
C ASN A 7 -15.76 -3.33 9.82
N SER A 8 -16.61 -3.89 10.67
CA SER A 8 -16.80 -5.35 10.75
C SER A 8 -17.23 -5.99 9.44
N ASN A 9 -17.95 -5.26 8.58
CA ASN A 9 -18.57 -5.81 7.38
C ASN A 9 -17.61 -5.86 6.19
N ASN A 10 -16.70 -4.89 6.08
CA ASN A 10 -15.77 -4.79 4.95
C ASN A 10 -14.33 -5.18 5.28
N ARG A 11 -13.98 -5.34 6.57
CA ARG A 11 -12.60 -5.62 7.00
C ARG A 11 -12.03 -6.86 6.34
N SER A 12 -12.79 -7.96 6.27
CA SER A 12 -12.31 -9.21 5.66
C SER A 12 -12.02 -9.05 4.17
N GLU A 13 -12.83 -8.28 3.45
CA GLU A 13 -12.63 -8.01 2.02
C GLU A 13 -11.39 -7.15 1.78
N ILE A 14 -11.18 -6.12 2.61
CA ILE A 14 -9.96 -5.31 2.58
C ILE A 14 -8.72 -6.19 2.83
N MET A 15 -8.78 -7.09 3.82
CA MET A 15 -7.69 -8.04 4.11
C MET A 15 -7.39 -8.94 2.91
N GLN A 16 -8.41 -9.46 2.21
CA GLN A 16 -8.21 -10.24 0.99
C GLN A 16 -7.52 -9.44 -0.13
N ILE A 17 -7.90 -8.17 -0.32
CA ILE A 17 -7.22 -7.30 -1.29
C ILE A 17 -5.74 -7.13 -0.92
N VAL A 18 -5.44 -6.92 0.37
CA VAL A 18 -4.06 -6.82 0.85
C VAL A 18 -3.26 -8.08 0.51
N ASP A 19 -3.84 -9.25 0.77
CA ASP A 19 -3.20 -10.55 0.52
C ASP A 19 -2.92 -10.76 -0.99
N VAL A 20 -3.90 -10.48 -1.86
CA VAL A 20 -3.76 -10.60 -3.33
C VAL A 20 -2.59 -9.75 -3.85
N PHE A 21 -2.44 -8.55 -3.30
CA PHE A 21 -1.36 -7.64 -3.68
C PHE A 21 -0.03 -7.94 -2.98
N ARG A 22 0.04 -8.95 -2.11
CA ARG A 22 1.22 -9.23 -1.28
C ARG A 22 1.69 -7.97 -0.54
N ALA A 23 0.73 -7.24 0.00
CA ALA A 23 0.94 -6.10 0.86
C ALA A 23 0.83 -6.56 2.33
N SER A 24 1.11 -5.65 3.26
CA SER A 24 1.11 -5.95 4.70
C SER A 24 0.19 -4.99 5.43
N ILE A 25 -0.57 -5.48 6.41
CA ILE A 25 -1.26 -4.61 7.37
C ILE A 25 -0.29 -4.32 8.51
N ILE A 26 0.01 -3.04 8.72
CA ILE A 26 0.96 -2.58 9.75
C ILE A 26 0.28 -1.96 10.97
N ASP A 27 -1.01 -1.61 10.88
CA ASP A 27 -1.82 -1.14 12.00
C ASP A 27 -3.30 -1.53 11.82
N VAL A 28 -3.95 -1.91 12.92
CA VAL A 28 -5.34 -2.35 12.98
C VAL A 28 -6.06 -1.57 14.07
N GLN A 29 -7.10 -0.84 13.69
CA GLN A 29 -7.97 -0.11 14.61
C GLN A 29 -9.43 -0.55 14.39
N LYS A 30 -10.31 -0.23 15.34
CA LYS A 30 -11.74 -0.55 15.26
C LYS A 30 -12.39 -0.08 13.95
N ASN A 31 -11.99 1.11 13.48
CA ASN A 31 -12.59 1.80 12.33
C ASN A 31 -11.60 2.09 11.18
N SER A 32 -10.40 1.50 11.19
CA SER A 32 -9.40 1.68 10.13
C SER A 32 -8.33 0.60 10.11
N LEU A 33 -7.64 0.50 8.97
CA LEU A 33 -6.42 -0.26 8.78
C LEU A 33 -5.35 0.64 8.17
N ILE A 34 -4.07 0.39 8.46
CA ILE A 34 -2.94 0.93 7.70
C ILE A 34 -2.25 -0.19 6.95
N ILE A 35 -2.12 0.00 5.64
CA ILE A 35 -1.57 -0.96 4.70
C ILE A 35 -0.25 -0.43 4.16
N GLU A 36 0.78 -1.26 4.21
CA GLU A 36 2.05 -1.07 3.53
C GLU A 36 2.07 -1.86 2.22
N ILE A 37 2.46 -1.19 1.13
CA ILE A 37 2.63 -1.80 -0.18
C ILE A 37 3.92 -1.29 -0.83
N THR A 38 4.69 -2.24 -1.37
CA THR A 38 5.88 -1.98 -2.16
C THR A 38 5.72 -2.62 -3.55
N GLY A 39 6.10 -1.87 -4.59
CA GLY A 39 6.01 -2.33 -5.97
C GLY A 39 6.19 -1.19 -6.96
N ASN A 40 5.96 -1.50 -8.24
CA ASN A 40 5.91 -0.49 -9.28
C ASN A 40 4.67 0.41 -9.13
N SER A 41 4.66 1.54 -9.85
CA SER A 41 3.55 2.50 -9.76
C SER A 41 2.21 1.89 -10.16
N GLU A 42 2.19 0.99 -11.15
CA GLU A 42 0.97 0.29 -11.61
C GLU A 42 0.33 -0.53 -10.49
N LYS A 43 1.12 -1.36 -9.80
CA LYS A 43 0.63 -2.18 -8.68
C LYS A 43 0.09 -1.31 -7.54
N ILE A 44 0.78 -0.22 -7.20
CA ILE A 44 0.32 0.69 -6.15
C ILE A 44 -0.99 1.39 -6.55
N ASN A 45 -1.08 1.86 -7.80
CA ASN A 45 -2.28 2.54 -8.31
C ASN A 45 -3.48 1.59 -8.39
N ALA A 46 -3.28 0.33 -8.78
CA ALA A 46 -4.35 -0.67 -8.84
C ALA A 46 -4.91 -0.99 -7.44
N MET A 47 -4.05 -1.15 -6.43
CA MET A 47 -4.50 -1.30 -5.04
C MET A 47 -5.26 -0.05 -4.56
N GLU A 48 -4.73 1.14 -4.83
CA GLU A 48 -5.37 2.39 -4.47
C GLU A 48 -6.79 2.47 -5.07
N GLN A 49 -6.96 2.11 -6.36
CA GLN A 49 -8.26 2.11 -7.02
C GLN A 49 -9.27 1.16 -6.36
N LEU A 50 -8.85 -0.05 -5.99
CA LEU A 50 -9.71 -1.00 -5.28
C LEU A 50 -10.06 -0.50 -3.87
N LEU A 51 -9.12 0.14 -3.17
CA LEU A 51 -9.33 0.62 -1.81
C LEU A 51 -10.18 1.90 -1.73
N ARG A 52 -10.31 2.65 -2.83
CA ARG A 52 -11.09 3.89 -2.88
C ARG A 52 -12.54 3.71 -2.43
N GLN A 53 -13.17 2.57 -2.74
CA GLN A 53 -14.56 2.30 -2.37
C GLN A 53 -14.78 2.18 -0.85
N TYR A 54 -13.75 1.85 -0.07
CA TYR A 54 -13.84 1.76 1.38
C TYR A 54 -13.53 3.09 2.08
N GLY A 55 -13.14 4.13 1.34
CA GLY A 55 -12.77 5.43 1.90
C GLY A 55 -11.34 5.46 2.42
N ILE A 56 -10.40 5.85 1.56
CA ILE A 56 -9.01 6.16 1.93
C ILE A 56 -9.00 7.45 2.76
N LYS A 57 -8.46 7.36 3.98
CA LYS A 57 -8.34 8.51 4.91
C LYS A 57 -7.05 9.28 4.71
N GLU A 58 -5.97 8.57 4.39
CA GLU A 58 -4.62 9.14 4.29
C GLU A 58 -3.76 8.24 3.40
N MET A 59 -2.88 8.84 2.61
CA MET A 59 -1.93 8.11 1.76
C MET A 59 -0.57 8.80 1.75
N MET A 60 0.48 8.01 2.01
CA MET A 60 1.87 8.46 1.97
C MET A 60 2.65 7.62 0.95
N ARG A 61 3.30 8.28 -0.01
CA ARG A 61 4.07 7.66 -1.10
C ARG A 61 5.47 8.25 -1.13
N THR A 62 6.47 7.39 -1.30
CA THR A 62 7.88 7.78 -1.44
C THR A 62 8.26 8.24 -2.85
N GLY A 63 7.36 8.07 -3.83
CA GLY A 63 7.70 8.18 -5.24
C GLY A 63 8.54 7.00 -5.74
N LYS A 64 9.16 7.15 -6.91
CA LYS A 64 10.08 6.14 -7.46
C LYS A 64 11.43 6.27 -6.77
N VAL A 65 11.87 5.20 -6.13
CA VAL A 65 13.21 5.07 -5.58
C VAL A 65 13.89 3.93 -6.32
N ALA A 66 15.11 4.16 -6.79
CA ALA A 66 15.85 3.20 -7.60
C ALA A 66 17.32 3.15 -7.17
N MET A 67 17.92 1.98 -7.35
CA MET A 67 19.34 1.74 -7.15
C MET A 67 19.83 0.82 -8.27
N SER A 68 21.07 1.02 -8.71
CA SER A 68 21.69 0.08 -9.65
C SER A 68 21.81 -1.31 -9.05
N ARG A 69 21.65 -2.33 -9.90
CA ARG A 69 21.84 -3.73 -9.49
C ARG A 69 23.32 -4.11 -9.60
N GLY A 70 23.75 -5.03 -8.74
CA GLY A 70 25.11 -5.57 -8.73
C GLY A 70 26.14 -4.58 -8.16
N ALA A 71 27.42 -4.80 -8.46
CA ALA A 71 28.52 -4.00 -7.91
C ALA A 71 28.59 -2.55 -8.45
N LYS A 72 27.72 -2.17 -9.39
CA LYS A 72 27.73 -0.83 -9.98
C LYS A 72 27.11 0.16 -9.00
N VAL A 73 27.94 0.98 -8.37
CA VAL A 73 27.50 2.13 -7.56
C VAL A 73 27.29 3.33 -8.50
N ILE A 74 26.09 3.91 -8.47
CA ILE A 74 25.87 5.24 -9.06
C ILE A 74 26.15 6.25 -7.96
N VAL A 75 27.15 7.09 -8.17
CA VAL A 75 27.38 8.28 -7.34
C VAL A 75 26.62 9.42 -8.01
N SER A 76 25.66 10.01 -7.31
CA SER A 76 24.97 11.24 -7.74
C SER A 76 25.89 12.44 -7.52
N GLU A 77 26.10 13.26 -8.55
CA GLU A 77 26.67 14.62 -8.42
C GLU A 77 25.72 15.56 -7.68
#